data_AF-A0A1Y1II92-F1
#
_entry.id   AF-A0A1Y1II92-F1
#
_cell.length_a   1.000
_cell.length_b   1.000
_cell.length_c   1.000
_cell.angle_alpha   90.00
_cell.angle_beta   90.00
_cell.angle_gamma   90.00
#
_symmetry.space_group_name_H-M   'P 1'
#
loop_
_entity.id
_entity.type
_entity.pdbx_description
1 polymer ?
#
loop_
_entity_poly.entity_id
_entity_poly.type
_entity_poly.pdbx_seq_one_letter_code
_entity_poly.pdbx_strand_id
1 'polypeptide(L)'
;MYPHSRYLPPNKAVESEAVQLPLYISSEHRTASLRPKSQPYDLKRLLARSRGAFGGRHQQDRSCKAAGVEPVNTEQETEHVEGEEGNIWLLKEWKITIDALVAGQQICILRKGGIHERAFALPSSEFLFFPSFFHATPSMLKPEFVEQHSAALKIPPERPLGAVVEISAYARCTGLWSTKDPDILSNLKDLHIWSDEFLHKRLGWKMDRPLSILELRVTPLLWPIQLEYAQEHGGCKSWIPHHTGTFNGQMRTGAPALNDTEFAEAQRRLRERLKGVEGDWHTV
;
A
#
# COMPACT_ATOMS: atom_id res chain seq x y z
N MET A 1 46.97 53.90 24.69
CA MET A 1 46.93 52.44 24.76
C MET A 1 45.93 52.05 25.85
N TYR A 2 44.86 51.33 25.45
CA TYR A 2 43.58 51.05 26.14
C TYR A 2 42.78 52.30 26.58
N PRO A 3 41.42 52.34 26.59
CA PRO A 3 40.46 51.29 27.00
C PRO A 3 39.27 51.15 25.97
N HIS A 4 38.24 50.31 26.05
CA HIS A 4 37.23 50.08 27.08
C HIS A 4 36.36 48.86 26.71
N SER A 5 36.00 48.07 27.73
CA SER A 5 34.85 47.15 27.75
C SER A 5 33.53 47.94 27.69
N ARG A 6 32.54 47.48 26.91
CA ARG A 6 31.15 47.95 26.99
C ARG A 6 30.18 46.78 27.07
N TYR A 7 29.43 46.85 28.18
CA TYR A 7 28.14 46.24 28.46
C TYR A 7 27.12 46.38 27.31
N LEU A 8 26.30 45.34 27.11
CA LEU A 8 25.04 45.38 26.37
C LEU A 8 23.86 45.30 27.37
N PRO A 9 22.81 46.15 27.25
CA PRO A 9 21.61 46.05 28.07
C PRO A 9 20.50 45.19 27.40
N PRO A 10 19.51 44.70 28.17
CA PRO A 10 18.41 43.87 27.69
C PRO A 10 17.15 44.70 27.37
N ASN A 11 16.33 44.24 26.41
CA ASN A 11 14.89 44.50 26.21
C ASN A 11 14.50 43.99 24.80
N LYS A 12 13.30 43.51 24.48
CA LYS A 12 11.95 43.63 25.07
C LYS A 12 11.07 42.54 24.44
N ALA A 13 10.10 42.03 25.19
CA ALA A 13 8.96 41.31 24.65
C ALA A 13 8.09 42.26 23.80
N VAL A 14 7.54 41.75 22.69
CA VAL A 14 6.43 42.39 21.96
C VAL A 14 5.43 41.31 21.59
N GLU A 15 4.18 41.69 21.75
CA GLU A 15 2.96 40.92 21.89
C GLU A 15 2.44 40.28 20.60
N SER A 16 1.57 39.30 20.82
CA SER A 16 0.71 38.63 19.86
C SER A 16 -0.29 39.58 19.19
N GLU A 17 -0.35 39.56 17.86
CA GLU A 17 -1.50 40.05 17.11
C GLU A 17 -2.24 38.87 16.45
N ALA A 18 -3.47 38.64 16.92
CA ALA A 18 -4.44 37.75 16.31
C ALA A 18 -5.01 38.41 15.05
N VAL A 19 -4.81 37.77 13.89
CA VAL A 19 -5.43 38.21 12.64
C VAL A 19 -6.85 37.61 12.56
N GLN A 20 -7.85 38.46 12.79
CA GLN A 20 -9.25 38.22 12.45
C GLN A 20 -9.42 38.24 10.91
N LEU A 21 -9.92 37.14 10.34
CA LEU A 21 -10.40 37.09 8.96
C LEU A 21 -11.89 37.48 8.91
N PRO A 22 -12.32 38.36 7.99
CA PRO A 22 -13.70 38.81 7.91
C PRO A 22 -14.62 37.79 7.26
N LEU A 23 -15.80 37.62 7.87
CA LEU A 23 -16.99 36.97 7.30
C LEU A 23 -17.49 37.79 6.10
N TYR A 24 -17.66 37.13 4.95
CA TYR A 24 -18.41 37.69 3.83
C TYR A 24 -19.45 36.67 3.35
N ILE A 25 -20.72 37.07 3.43
CA ILE A 25 -21.88 36.30 2.96
C ILE A 25 -22.43 36.95 1.67
N SER A 26 -22.61 36.06 0.69
CA SER A 26 -23.50 36.05 -0.49
C SER A 26 -23.43 37.15 -1.56
N SER A 27 -23.22 36.71 -2.80
CA SER A 27 -24.25 36.87 -3.84
C SER A 27 -24.18 35.72 -4.86
N GLU A 28 -25.34 35.45 -5.44
CA GLU A 28 -25.74 34.28 -6.19
C GLU A 28 -25.17 34.25 -7.61
N HIS A 29 -24.66 33.09 -8.07
CA HIS A 29 -24.75 32.74 -9.49
C HIS A 29 -25.06 31.26 -9.70
N ARG A 30 -26.22 31.09 -10.33
CA ARG A 30 -26.90 29.88 -10.80
C ARG A 30 -25.98 29.05 -11.71
N THR A 31 -25.69 27.80 -11.33
CA THR A 31 -25.13 26.79 -12.25
C THR A 31 -25.87 25.45 -12.09
N ALA A 32 -26.01 24.77 -13.22
CA ALA A 32 -26.95 23.69 -13.45
C ALA A 32 -26.65 22.42 -12.62
N SER A 33 -27.71 21.85 -12.06
CA SER A 33 -27.72 20.57 -11.37
C SER A 33 -27.42 19.42 -12.34
N LEU A 34 -26.22 18.83 -12.24
CA LEU A 34 -25.95 17.49 -12.74
C LEU A 34 -25.73 16.57 -11.54
N ARG A 35 -26.80 15.87 -11.14
CA ARG A 35 -26.73 14.78 -10.17
C ARG A 35 -26.09 13.55 -10.84
N PRO A 36 -25.06 12.92 -10.26
CA PRO A 36 -24.75 11.54 -10.61
C PRO A 36 -25.84 10.63 -10.02
N LYS A 37 -26.45 9.78 -10.86
CA LYS A 37 -27.38 8.74 -10.44
C LYS A 37 -26.62 7.67 -9.66
N SER A 38 -26.68 7.71 -8.33
CA SER A 38 -26.43 6.53 -7.51
C SER A 38 -27.73 5.71 -7.42
N GLN A 39 -27.76 4.55 -8.08
CA GLN A 39 -28.74 3.52 -7.76
C GLN A 39 -28.16 2.65 -6.64
N PRO A 40 -28.90 2.40 -5.55
CA PRO A 40 -28.46 1.48 -4.51
C PRO A 40 -28.60 0.03 -5.00
N TYR A 41 -27.58 -0.79 -4.71
CA TYR A 41 -27.64 -2.24 -4.92
C TYR A 41 -28.74 -2.84 -4.02
N ASP A 42 -29.78 -3.39 -4.64
CA ASP A 42 -30.86 -4.12 -3.96
C ASP A 42 -30.39 -5.57 -3.69
N LEU A 43 -30.01 -5.83 -2.44
CA LEU A 43 -29.52 -7.11 -1.92
C LEU A 43 -30.59 -8.21 -1.82
N LYS A 44 -31.79 -8.05 -2.40
CA LYS A 44 -32.87 -9.07 -2.31
C LYS A 44 -33.12 -9.89 -3.58
N ARG A 45 -32.21 -9.89 -4.57
CA ARG A 45 -32.44 -10.59 -5.85
C ARG A 45 -31.42 -11.67 -6.25
N LEU A 46 -30.62 -12.17 -5.31
CA LEU A 46 -29.61 -13.21 -5.55
C LEU A 46 -29.94 -14.59 -4.94
N LEU A 47 -31.22 -14.86 -4.62
CA LEU A 47 -31.68 -16.15 -4.08
C LEU A 47 -32.93 -16.72 -4.78
N ALA A 48 -33.07 -16.52 -6.09
CA ALA A 48 -34.16 -17.17 -6.82
C ALA A 48 -33.73 -17.51 -8.25
N ARG A 49 -33.15 -18.70 -8.44
CA ARG A 49 -33.27 -19.52 -9.67
C ARG A 49 -32.48 -20.83 -9.55
N SER A 50 -33.16 -21.86 -9.05
CA SER A 50 -32.95 -23.23 -9.52
C SER A 50 -34.26 -24.01 -9.37
N ARG A 51 -35.03 -24.07 -10.46
CA ARG A 51 -36.13 -25.05 -10.64
C ARG A 51 -36.01 -25.62 -12.05
N GLY A 52 -35.96 -26.94 -12.12
CA GLY A 52 -35.90 -27.77 -13.33
C GLY A 52 -35.07 -29.03 -13.01
N ALA A 53 -35.62 -30.11 -12.45
CA ALA A 53 -36.58 -31.10 -12.98
C ALA A 53 -35.93 -32.15 -13.92
N PHE A 54 -36.45 -33.39 -13.81
CA PHE A 54 -36.04 -34.70 -14.37
C PHE A 54 -35.16 -35.56 -13.44
N GLY A 55 -35.53 -36.76 -12.99
CA GLY A 55 -36.70 -37.61 -13.20
C GLY A 55 -36.27 -39.09 -13.37
N GLY A 56 -36.71 -39.98 -12.47
CA GLY A 56 -36.93 -41.41 -12.79
C GLY A 56 -36.20 -42.50 -11.99
N ARG A 57 -36.97 -43.18 -11.12
CA ARG A 57 -37.11 -44.65 -10.84
C ARG A 57 -35.83 -45.49 -10.57
N HIS A 58 -35.76 -46.44 -9.62
CA HIS A 58 -36.74 -47.47 -9.21
C HIS A 58 -36.25 -48.19 -7.91
N GLN A 59 -37.20 -48.64 -7.06
CA GLN A 59 -37.20 -49.85 -6.19
C GLN A 59 -36.27 -49.89 -4.93
N GLN A 60 -36.64 -50.36 -3.73
CA GLN A 60 -37.66 -51.29 -3.20
C GLN A 60 -38.11 -50.94 -1.76
N ASP A 61 -39.22 -51.55 -1.35
CA ASP A 61 -39.96 -51.50 -0.07
C ASP A 61 -39.20 -51.86 1.22
N ARG A 62 -39.55 -51.24 2.37
CA ARG A 62 -40.44 -51.83 3.42
C ARG A 62 -40.51 -51.01 4.74
N SER A 63 -41.76 -50.89 5.19
CA SER A 63 -42.31 -50.77 6.55
C SER A 63 -42.00 -49.59 7.49
N CYS A 64 -43.11 -48.92 7.82
CA CYS A 64 -43.39 -47.87 8.79
C CYS A 64 -42.99 -48.15 10.26
N LYS A 65 -42.50 -47.13 11.00
CA LYS A 65 -43.31 -46.34 11.96
C LYS A 65 -42.45 -45.29 12.71
N ALA A 66 -42.99 -44.07 12.69
CA ALA A 66 -42.82 -42.86 13.50
C ALA A 66 -41.77 -42.77 14.63
N ALA A 67 -40.99 -41.68 14.57
CA ALA A 67 -40.88 -40.59 15.58
C ALA A 67 -39.42 -40.12 15.73
N GLY A 68 -39.17 -38.81 15.54
CA GLY A 68 -37.91 -38.18 15.97
C GLY A 68 -37.20 -37.32 14.92
N VAL A 69 -37.51 -36.01 14.94
CA VAL A 69 -36.58 -34.86 14.97
C VAL A 69 -35.36 -34.84 14.01
N GLU A 70 -35.44 -33.90 13.06
CA GLU A 70 -34.44 -33.10 12.30
C GLU A 70 -33.38 -33.74 11.37
N PRO A 71 -33.20 -33.20 10.14
CA PRO A 71 -32.14 -33.62 9.22
C PRO A 71 -30.84 -32.82 9.41
N VAL A 72 -29.75 -33.54 9.14
CA VAL A 72 -28.37 -33.12 8.89
C VAL A 72 -28.27 -31.82 8.09
N ASN A 73 -27.40 -30.90 8.54
CA ASN A 73 -26.73 -29.96 7.66
C ASN A 73 -25.22 -30.12 7.79
N THR A 74 -24.65 -30.51 6.65
CA THR A 74 -23.25 -30.47 6.29
C THR A 74 -22.83 -29.00 6.21
N GLU A 75 -21.97 -28.56 7.12
CA GLU A 75 -21.14 -27.37 6.88
C GLU A 75 -19.69 -27.85 6.93
N GLN A 76 -19.05 -27.84 5.76
CA GLN A 76 -17.62 -27.99 5.65
C GLN A 76 -16.99 -26.81 6.38
N GLU A 77 -16.41 -27.10 7.54
CA GLU A 77 -15.67 -26.17 8.36
C GLU A 77 -14.57 -25.50 7.54
N THR A 78 -14.49 -24.19 7.73
CA THR A 78 -13.44 -23.30 7.29
C THR A 78 -12.06 -23.92 7.52
N GLU A 79 -11.24 -23.99 6.47
CA GLU A 79 -9.82 -24.26 6.59
C GLU A 79 -9.18 -23.17 7.47
N HIS A 80 -9.00 -23.50 8.75
CA HIS A 80 -8.06 -22.84 9.62
C HIS A 80 -6.66 -23.21 9.13
N VAL A 81 -5.96 -22.23 8.55
CA VAL A 81 -4.51 -22.34 8.37
C VAL A 81 -3.87 -22.18 9.76
N GLU A 82 -3.68 -23.30 10.45
CA GLU A 82 -2.77 -23.37 11.60
C GLU A 82 -1.34 -23.24 11.05
N GLY A 83 -0.80 -22.03 11.06
CA GLY A 83 0.61 -21.76 10.75
C GLY A 83 1.45 -21.79 12.01
N GLU A 84 2.46 -22.67 12.03
CA GLU A 84 3.58 -22.57 12.99
C GLU A 84 4.22 -21.17 12.94
N GLU A 85 4.72 -20.69 14.08
CA GLU A 85 5.12 -19.31 14.37
C GLU A 85 6.15 -18.73 13.38
N GLY A 86 5.65 -18.12 12.31
CA GLY A 86 6.43 -17.29 11.39
C GLY A 86 6.55 -15.84 11.86
N ASN A 87 7.56 -15.13 11.35
CA ASN A 87 7.56 -13.68 11.34
C ASN A 87 6.90 -13.19 10.05
N ILE A 88 6.02 -12.20 10.15
CA ILE A 88 5.59 -11.39 9.04
C ILE A 88 6.43 -10.12 8.96
N TRP A 89 6.78 -9.73 7.75
CA TRP A 89 7.59 -8.55 7.50
C TRP A 89 6.73 -7.37 7.08
N LEU A 90 7.04 -6.21 7.63
CA LEU A 90 6.47 -4.94 7.23
C LEU A 90 7.55 -4.12 6.51
N LEU A 91 7.34 -3.85 5.21
CA LEU A 91 8.21 -3.00 4.42
C LEU A 91 7.81 -1.54 4.60
N LYS A 92 8.70 -0.71 5.15
CA LYS A 92 8.51 0.74 5.15
C LYS A 92 8.61 1.28 3.74
N GLU A 93 7.51 1.83 3.25
CA GLU A 93 7.45 2.48 1.95
C GLU A 93 6.64 3.78 2.03
N TRP A 94 6.85 4.69 1.09
CA TRP A 94 6.10 5.94 1.08
C TRP A 94 4.63 5.68 0.80
N LYS A 95 3.75 6.33 1.58
CA LYS A 95 2.29 6.17 1.44
C LYS A 95 1.84 6.40 0.00
N ILE A 96 2.41 7.39 -0.66
CA ILE A 96 2.10 7.73 -2.06
C ILE A 96 2.40 6.58 -3.03
N THR A 97 3.47 5.83 -2.77
CA THR A 97 3.86 4.64 -3.54
C THR A 97 2.91 3.50 -3.28
N ILE A 98 2.53 3.29 -2.02
CA ILE A 98 1.57 2.26 -1.61
C ILE A 98 0.22 2.54 -2.27
N ASP A 99 -0.23 3.79 -2.27
CA ASP A 99 -1.49 4.20 -2.88
C ASP A 99 -1.49 3.97 -4.40
N ALA A 100 -0.39 4.30 -5.07
CA ALA A 100 -0.25 4.03 -6.50
C ALA A 100 -0.22 2.53 -6.83
N LEU A 101 0.41 1.71 -5.99
CA LEU A 101 0.40 0.25 -6.14
C LEU A 101 -1.01 -0.32 -5.96
N VAL A 102 -1.73 0.12 -4.92
CA VAL A 102 -3.12 -0.31 -4.64
C VAL A 102 -4.07 0.15 -5.74
N ALA A 103 -3.81 1.30 -6.36
CA ALA A 103 -4.56 1.81 -7.51
C ALA A 103 -4.17 1.16 -8.86
N GLY A 104 -3.21 0.22 -8.87
CA GLY A 104 -2.74 -0.42 -10.10
C GLY A 104 -1.98 0.52 -11.04
N GLN A 105 -1.54 1.68 -10.57
CA GLN A 105 -0.84 2.70 -11.38
C GLN A 105 0.64 2.39 -11.58
N GLN A 106 1.18 1.46 -10.79
CA GLN A 106 2.54 0.98 -10.91
C GLN A 106 2.64 -0.47 -10.44
N ILE A 107 3.68 -1.16 -10.89
CA ILE A 107 3.95 -2.58 -10.56
C ILE A 107 5.28 -2.77 -9.83
N CYS A 108 6.14 -1.75 -9.81
CA CYS A 108 7.46 -1.87 -9.20
C CYS A 108 7.78 -0.75 -8.21
N ILE A 109 8.67 -1.08 -7.26
CA ILE A 109 9.27 -0.09 -6.35
C ILE A 109 10.80 -0.08 -6.47
N LEU A 110 11.39 1.05 -6.05
CA LEU A 110 12.82 1.32 -6.17
C LEU A 110 13.44 1.45 -4.78
N ARG A 111 14.34 0.53 -4.43
CA ARG A 111 14.97 0.45 -3.12
C ARG A 111 16.47 0.60 -3.24
N LYS A 112 17.01 1.64 -2.61
CA LYS A 112 18.40 1.60 -2.12
C LYS A 112 18.27 1.23 -0.66
N GLY A 113 18.96 0.18 -0.20
CA GLY A 113 18.88 -0.24 1.20
C GLY A 113 18.97 0.96 2.18
N GLY A 114 18.36 0.81 3.34
CA GLY A 114 18.33 1.81 4.41
C GLY A 114 19.71 2.41 4.75
N ILE A 115 19.76 3.46 5.57
CA ILE A 115 21.01 4.17 5.86
C ILE A 115 22.12 3.20 6.31
N HIS A 116 21.76 2.17 7.09
CA HIS A 116 22.67 1.13 7.60
C HIS A 116 22.69 -0.18 6.79
N GLU A 117 21.91 -0.32 5.73
CA GLU A 117 21.84 -1.55 4.92
C GLU A 117 22.82 -1.45 3.73
N ARG A 118 23.81 -2.36 3.65
CA ARG A 118 24.83 -2.37 2.57
C ARG A 118 24.21 -2.56 1.18
N ALA A 119 23.18 -3.38 1.08
CA ALA A 119 22.29 -3.55 -0.06
C ALA A 119 20.87 -3.81 0.47
N PHE A 120 19.85 -3.57 -0.35
CA PHE A 120 18.49 -3.97 0.01
C PHE A 120 18.40 -5.49 -0.03
N ALA A 121 18.00 -6.11 1.08
CA ALA A 121 17.74 -7.54 1.17
C ALA A 121 16.24 -7.77 1.26
N LEU A 122 15.77 -8.87 0.66
CA LEU A 122 14.37 -9.30 0.70
C LEU A 122 14.26 -10.47 1.68
N PRO A 123 13.91 -10.24 2.96
CA PRO A 123 13.85 -11.31 3.97
C PRO A 123 12.67 -12.26 3.77
N SER A 124 11.66 -11.84 2.99
CA SER A 124 10.50 -12.64 2.59
C SER A 124 9.98 -12.12 1.26
N SER A 125 9.52 -13.01 0.38
CA SER A 125 8.81 -12.63 -0.85
C SER A 125 7.42 -12.09 -0.56
N GLU A 126 6.87 -12.36 0.62
CA GLU A 126 5.52 -11.95 1.04
C GLU A 126 5.60 -11.03 2.27
N PHE A 127 4.95 -9.87 2.20
CA PHE A 127 5.02 -8.84 3.24
C PHE A 127 3.83 -7.88 3.21
N LEU A 128 3.67 -7.12 4.30
CA LEU A 128 2.75 -5.98 4.39
C LEU A 128 3.52 -4.67 4.19
N PHE A 129 2.82 -3.62 3.77
CA PHE A 129 3.40 -2.28 3.71
C PHE A 129 3.18 -1.49 5.00
N PHE A 130 4.26 -0.96 5.57
CA PHE A 130 4.20 0.06 6.61
C PHE A 130 4.29 1.44 5.96
N PRO A 131 3.22 2.26 6.00
CA PRO A 131 3.23 3.55 5.33
C PRO A 131 4.08 4.56 6.07
N SER A 132 4.98 5.19 5.34
CA SER A 132 5.77 6.33 5.80
C SER A 132 5.37 7.58 5.03
N PHE A 133 5.44 8.73 5.71
CA PHE A 133 4.99 10.03 5.19
C PHE A 133 6.16 11.00 5.02
N PHE A 134 7.38 10.46 4.88
CA PHE A 134 8.58 11.26 4.71
C PHE A 134 8.43 12.23 3.54
N HIS A 135 8.83 13.50 3.74
CA HIS A 135 8.58 14.68 2.88
C HIS A 135 8.38 14.38 1.38
N ALA A 136 7.18 13.92 1.03
CA ALA A 136 6.79 13.73 -0.35
C ALA A 136 6.43 15.10 -0.90
N THR A 137 7.14 15.55 -1.92
CA THR A 137 6.86 16.80 -2.63
C THR A 137 6.18 16.50 -3.96
N PRO A 138 5.31 17.40 -4.47
CA PRO A 138 4.70 17.23 -5.80
C PRO A 138 5.72 16.96 -6.91
N SER A 139 6.90 17.57 -6.84
CA SER A 139 7.99 17.39 -7.81
C SER A 139 8.54 15.97 -7.91
N MET A 140 8.25 15.11 -6.92
CA MET A 140 8.66 13.70 -6.95
C MET A 140 7.79 12.86 -7.88
N LEU A 141 6.59 13.33 -8.19
CA LEU A 141 5.64 12.66 -9.06
C LEU A 141 5.65 13.27 -10.46
N LYS A 142 5.23 12.48 -11.44
CA LYS A 142 4.87 13.06 -12.74
C LYS A 142 3.60 13.90 -12.61
N PRO A 143 3.44 14.95 -13.44
CA PRO A 143 2.32 15.89 -13.33
C PRO A 143 0.94 15.22 -13.28
N GLU A 144 0.73 14.15 -14.05
CA GLU A 144 -0.54 13.42 -14.13
C GLU A 144 -0.94 12.70 -12.83
N PHE A 145 0.01 12.44 -11.92
CA PHE A 145 -0.24 11.76 -10.64
C PHE A 145 -0.36 12.72 -9.45
N VAL A 146 0.04 14.00 -9.60
CA VAL A 146 0.09 14.94 -8.47
C VAL A 146 -1.28 15.14 -7.82
N GLU A 147 -2.31 15.40 -8.63
CA GLU A 147 -3.66 15.70 -8.12
C GLU A 147 -4.27 14.46 -7.45
N GLN A 148 -4.11 13.29 -8.08
CA GLN A 148 -4.62 12.02 -7.58
C GLN A 148 -4.05 11.64 -6.21
N HIS A 149 -2.83 12.08 -5.91
CA HIS A 149 -2.12 11.77 -4.67
C HIS A 149 -1.99 12.96 -3.71
N SER A 150 -2.70 14.06 -3.97
CA SER A 150 -2.59 15.30 -3.20
C SER A 150 -2.92 15.15 -1.71
N ALA A 151 -3.77 14.19 -1.34
CA ALA A 151 -4.10 13.89 0.04
C ALA A 151 -2.89 13.34 0.81
N ALA A 152 -2.14 12.40 0.21
CA ALA A 152 -0.96 11.81 0.84
C ALA A 152 0.17 12.84 1.04
N LEU A 153 0.27 13.82 0.14
CA LEU A 153 1.24 14.93 0.21
C LEU A 153 0.99 15.91 1.37
N LYS A 154 -0.22 15.93 1.95
CA LYS A 154 -0.60 16.84 3.04
C LYS A 154 -0.38 16.26 4.43
N ILE A 155 -0.01 14.99 4.53
CA ILE A 155 0.14 14.30 5.81
C ILE A 155 1.53 14.60 6.38
N PRO A 156 1.63 15.06 7.65
CA PRO A 156 2.93 15.31 8.28
C PRO A 156 3.82 14.05 8.32
N PRO A 157 5.14 14.20 8.16
CA PRO A 157 6.09 13.08 8.15
C PRO A 157 6.24 12.44 9.53
N GLU A 158 6.05 13.22 10.59
CA GLU A 158 6.22 12.77 11.97
C GLU A 158 4.91 12.20 12.53
N ARG A 159 5.04 11.06 13.20
CA ARG A 159 3.95 10.41 13.92
C ARG A 159 4.33 10.40 15.41
N PRO A 160 3.47 10.92 16.31
CA PRO A 160 3.74 10.78 17.74
C PRO A 160 3.67 9.31 18.15
N LEU A 161 4.38 8.95 19.21
CA LEU A 161 4.25 7.63 19.82
C LEU A 161 2.79 7.40 20.24
N GLY A 162 2.27 6.21 19.99
CA GLY A 162 0.87 5.87 20.23
C GLY A 162 -0.09 6.27 19.09
N ALA A 163 0.37 6.99 18.06
CA ALA A 163 -0.47 7.28 16.90
C ALA A 163 -0.84 6.00 16.15
N VAL A 164 -2.08 5.92 15.67
CA VAL A 164 -2.52 4.76 14.89
C VAL A 164 -2.02 4.88 13.45
N VAL A 165 -1.44 3.80 12.93
CA VAL A 165 -0.96 3.64 11.56
C VAL A 165 -1.78 2.55 10.90
N GLU A 166 -2.35 2.86 9.74
CA GLU A 166 -3.15 1.91 8.98
C GLU A 166 -2.27 1.12 8.01
N ILE A 167 -2.22 -0.20 8.20
CA ILE A 167 -1.61 -1.15 7.27
C ILE A 167 -2.71 -1.65 6.34
N SER A 168 -2.68 -1.24 5.08
CA SER A 168 -3.79 -1.42 4.13
C SER A 168 -3.49 -2.34 2.96
N ALA A 169 -2.24 -2.78 2.79
CA ALA A 169 -1.82 -3.47 1.59
C ALA A 169 -0.83 -4.60 1.87
N TYR A 170 -1.11 -5.72 1.22
CA TYR A 170 -0.28 -6.91 1.13
C TYR A 170 0.45 -6.92 -0.22
N ALA A 171 1.67 -7.40 -0.25
CA ALA A 171 2.45 -7.57 -1.47
C ALA A 171 3.15 -8.91 -1.51
N ARG A 172 3.16 -9.50 -2.70
CA ARG A 172 4.08 -10.57 -3.10
C ARG A 172 5.08 -10.02 -4.09
N CYS A 173 6.37 -10.06 -3.75
CA CYS A 173 7.46 -9.86 -4.69
C CYS A 173 7.48 -11.03 -5.67
N THR A 174 7.61 -10.74 -6.95
CA THR A 174 7.65 -11.74 -8.04
C THR A 174 8.90 -11.60 -8.91
N GLY A 175 9.73 -10.59 -8.63
CA GLY A 175 11.01 -10.40 -9.28
C GLY A 175 11.83 -9.32 -8.58
N LEU A 176 13.15 -9.51 -8.57
CA LEU A 176 14.10 -8.60 -7.95
C LEU A 176 15.31 -8.41 -8.87
N TRP A 177 15.61 -7.16 -9.22
CA TRP A 177 16.76 -6.77 -10.03
C TRP A 177 17.61 -5.72 -9.34
N SER A 178 18.84 -5.56 -9.78
CA SER A 178 19.79 -4.56 -9.30
C SER A 178 20.43 -3.82 -10.46
N THR A 179 20.45 -2.49 -10.42
CA THR A 179 21.08 -1.67 -11.47
C THR A 179 21.79 -0.45 -10.91
N LYS A 180 22.87 -0.04 -11.59
CA LYS A 180 23.50 1.29 -11.44
C LYS A 180 23.27 2.20 -12.64
N ASP A 181 22.61 1.68 -13.67
CA ASP A 181 22.45 2.32 -14.96
C ASP A 181 21.19 3.22 -14.96
N PRO A 182 21.35 4.55 -15.15
CA PRO A 182 20.22 5.47 -15.26
C PRO A 182 19.33 5.22 -16.49
N ASP A 183 19.86 4.64 -17.57
CA ASP A 183 19.10 4.39 -18.79
C ASP A 183 18.03 3.32 -18.57
N ILE A 184 18.29 2.37 -17.66
CA ILE A 184 17.29 1.39 -17.22
C ILE A 184 16.07 2.07 -16.62
N LEU A 185 16.24 3.09 -15.76
CA LEU A 185 15.09 3.75 -15.14
C LEU A 185 14.28 4.58 -16.13
N SER A 186 14.95 5.24 -17.06
CA SER A 186 14.29 5.96 -18.16
C SER A 186 13.40 5.02 -18.98
N ASN A 187 13.82 3.77 -19.14
CA ASN A 187 13.03 2.74 -19.80
C ASN A 187 11.85 2.23 -18.97
N LEU A 188 11.76 2.49 -17.66
CA LEU A 188 10.65 2.03 -16.82
C LEU A 188 9.55 3.06 -16.59
N LYS A 189 9.61 4.20 -17.28
CA LYS A 189 8.74 5.35 -17.00
C LYS A 189 7.25 4.99 -16.92
N ASP A 190 6.67 4.23 -17.84
CA ASP A 190 5.23 3.88 -17.82
C ASP A 190 4.83 2.85 -16.75
N LEU A 191 5.77 2.39 -15.91
CA LEU A 191 5.55 1.36 -14.88
C LEU A 191 5.64 1.91 -13.45
N HIS A 192 5.87 3.22 -13.28
CA HIS A 192 5.90 3.91 -11.99
C HIS A 192 5.36 5.35 -12.06
N ILE A 193 5.02 5.93 -10.91
CA ILE A 193 4.48 7.30 -10.81
C ILE A 193 5.54 8.41 -10.74
N TRP A 194 6.81 8.04 -10.51
CA TRP A 194 7.87 8.99 -10.21
C TRP A 194 8.31 9.87 -11.38
N SER A 195 8.67 11.12 -11.09
CA SER A 195 9.30 12.03 -12.05
C SER A 195 10.73 11.62 -12.39
N ASP A 196 11.21 12.04 -13.55
CA ASP A 196 12.61 11.81 -13.95
C ASP A 196 13.57 12.44 -12.94
N GLU A 197 13.29 13.65 -12.46
CA GLU A 197 14.10 14.33 -11.44
C GLU A 197 14.26 13.47 -10.17
N PHE A 198 13.17 12.84 -9.72
CA PHE A 198 13.20 11.93 -8.58
C PHE A 198 14.10 10.72 -8.83
N LEU A 199 13.94 10.07 -9.98
CA LEU A 199 14.73 8.87 -10.33
C LEU A 199 16.23 9.20 -10.38
N HIS A 200 16.60 10.32 -11.02
CA HIS A 200 17.99 10.78 -11.09
C HIS A 200 18.56 11.03 -9.69
N LYS A 201 17.82 11.71 -8.81
CA LYS A 201 18.23 11.94 -7.41
C LYS A 201 18.37 10.62 -6.64
N ARG A 202 17.45 9.68 -6.83
CA ARG A 202 17.43 8.38 -6.14
C ARG A 202 18.60 7.49 -6.57
N LEU A 203 18.94 7.46 -7.85
CA LEU A 203 20.16 6.82 -8.36
C LEU A 203 21.42 7.51 -7.88
N GLY A 204 21.41 8.85 -7.89
CA GLY A 204 22.49 9.73 -7.40
C GLY A 204 22.86 9.50 -5.93
N TRP A 205 21.88 9.11 -5.12
CA TRP A 205 22.09 8.87 -3.69
C TRP A 205 22.86 7.56 -3.46
N LYS A 206 23.98 7.59 -2.73
CA LYS A 206 24.87 6.42 -2.54
C LYS A 206 25.23 5.74 -3.87
N MET A 207 25.97 6.46 -4.72
CA MET A 207 26.40 6.00 -6.05
C MET A 207 27.18 4.68 -6.04
N ASP A 208 27.84 4.36 -4.92
CA ASP A 208 28.54 3.10 -4.71
C ASP A 208 27.59 1.89 -4.69
N ARG A 209 26.30 2.11 -4.36
CA ARG A 209 25.30 1.06 -4.16
C ARG A 209 24.32 0.99 -5.34
N PRO A 210 24.03 -0.23 -5.83
CA PRO A 210 23.03 -0.40 -6.85
C PRO A 210 21.64 -0.12 -6.29
N LEU A 211 20.73 0.26 -7.18
CA LEU A 211 19.32 0.41 -6.93
C LEU A 211 18.62 -0.94 -7.19
N SER A 212 17.89 -1.43 -6.20
CA SER A 212 17.04 -2.59 -6.34
C SER A 212 15.68 -2.22 -6.93
N ILE A 213 15.21 -3.02 -7.86
CA ILE A 213 13.89 -2.91 -8.50
C ILE A 213 13.10 -4.15 -8.10
N LEU A 214 11.97 -3.95 -7.43
CA LEU A 214 11.09 -5.04 -7.00
C LEU A 214 9.82 -5.02 -7.85
N GLU A 215 9.48 -6.13 -8.49
CA GLU A 215 8.19 -6.37 -9.16
C GLU A 215 7.20 -6.95 -8.15
N LEU A 216 6.09 -6.26 -7.92
CA LEU A 216 5.17 -6.55 -6.83
C LEU A 216 3.75 -6.81 -7.33
N ARG A 217 3.20 -7.95 -6.95
CA ARG A 217 1.75 -8.20 -6.98
C ARG A 217 1.14 -7.69 -5.68
N VAL A 218 0.39 -6.60 -5.76
CA VAL A 218 -0.19 -5.92 -4.59
C VAL A 218 -1.68 -6.21 -4.48
N THR A 219 -2.12 -6.48 -3.27
CA THR A 219 -3.52 -6.74 -2.94
C THR A 219 -3.90 -5.90 -1.71
N PRO A 220 -4.95 -5.05 -1.78
CA PRO A 220 -5.45 -4.36 -0.61
C PRO A 220 -6.01 -5.34 0.41
N LEU A 221 -5.91 -5.00 1.69
CA LEU A 221 -6.62 -5.70 2.75
C LEU A 221 -8.10 -5.27 2.74
N LEU A 222 -9.00 -6.23 2.97
CA LEU A 222 -10.44 -5.96 3.13
C LEU A 222 -10.71 -5.05 4.33
N TRP A 223 -9.94 -5.24 5.39
CA TRP A 223 -9.96 -4.40 6.58
C TRP A 223 -8.53 -3.97 6.91
N PRO A 224 -8.21 -2.66 6.85
CA PRO A 224 -6.90 -2.17 7.25
C PRO A 224 -6.59 -2.54 8.71
N ILE A 225 -5.38 -3.03 8.94
CA ILE A 225 -4.90 -3.34 10.28
C ILE A 225 -4.48 -2.03 10.94
N GLN A 226 -4.97 -1.81 12.16
CA GLN A 226 -4.67 -0.63 12.97
C GLN A 226 -3.47 -0.96 13.87
N LEU A 227 -2.31 -0.38 13.57
CA LEU A 227 -1.06 -0.62 14.30
C LEU A 227 -0.67 0.62 15.10
N GLU A 228 -0.36 0.45 16.39
CA GLU A 228 0.11 1.55 17.22
C GLU A 228 1.57 1.92 16.87
N TYR A 229 1.85 3.20 16.68
CA TYR A 229 3.19 3.69 16.36
C TYR A 229 4.11 3.62 17.59
N ALA A 230 4.99 2.63 17.62
CA ALA A 230 6.04 2.47 18.61
C ALA A 230 7.42 2.97 18.10
N GLN A 231 8.37 3.13 19.01
CA GLN A 231 9.72 3.63 18.71
C GLN A 231 10.47 2.75 17.70
N GLU A 232 10.23 1.44 17.70
CA GLU A 232 10.79 0.46 16.77
C GLU A 232 10.35 0.66 15.30
N HIS A 233 9.21 1.30 15.09
CA HIS A 233 8.73 1.71 13.77
C HIS A 233 9.47 2.93 13.22
N GLY A 234 10.19 3.65 14.07
CA GLY A 234 11.03 4.78 13.68
C GLY A 234 12.34 4.38 12.99
N GLY A 235 13.10 5.39 12.57
CA GLY A 235 14.46 5.20 12.04
C GLY A 235 14.56 4.60 10.64
N CYS A 236 15.80 4.32 10.23
CA CYS A 236 16.19 4.13 8.83
C CYS A 236 16.22 2.67 8.35
N LYS A 237 15.62 1.74 9.10
CA LYS A 237 15.49 0.33 8.70
C LYS A 237 14.37 0.18 7.66
N SER A 238 14.60 -0.62 6.63
CA SER A 238 13.58 -0.93 5.61
C SER A 238 12.47 -1.82 6.14
N TRP A 239 12.82 -2.78 6.98
CA TRP A 239 11.96 -3.88 7.40
C TRP A 239 11.70 -3.86 8.89
N ILE A 240 10.44 -4.11 9.27
CA ILE A 240 10.02 -4.30 10.66
C ILE A 240 9.47 -5.73 10.79
N PRO A 241 10.13 -6.62 11.55
CA PRO A 241 9.58 -7.94 11.83
C PRO A 241 8.42 -7.83 12.83
N HIS A 242 7.37 -8.60 12.61
CA HIS A 242 6.29 -8.82 13.57
C HIS A 242 6.02 -10.33 13.66
N HIS A 243 5.53 -10.79 14.80
CA HIS A 243 5.05 -12.17 14.91
C HIS A 243 3.78 -12.34 14.07
N THR A 244 3.60 -13.45 13.36
CA THR A 244 2.39 -13.70 12.56
C THR A 244 1.12 -13.62 13.41
N GLY A 245 1.18 -14.06 14.67
CA GLY A 245 0.08 -13.93 15.63
C GLY A 245 -0.30 -12.48 15.99
N THR A 246 0.55 -11.49 15.71
CA THR A 246 0.22 -10.07 15.98
C THR A 246 -1.02 -9.63 15.21
N PHE A 247 -1.29 -10.20 14.04
CA PHE A 247 -2.41 -9.80 13.18
C PHE A 247 -3.56 -10.81 13.15
N ASN A 248 -3.62 -11.79 14.08
CA ASN A 248 -4.70 -12.76 14.33
C ASN A 248 -5.90 -12.73 13.34
N GLY A 249 -5.72 -13.27 12.12
CA GLY A 249 -6.79 -13.40 11.13
C GLY A 249 -7.28 -12.10 10.46
N GLN A 250 -6.65 -10.96 10.73
CA GLN A 250 -6.96 -9.65 10.13
C GLN A 250 -6.37 -9.47 8.72
N MET A 251 -5.46 -10.36 8.29
CA MET A 251 -4.85 -10.35 6.96
C MET A 251 -5.77 -10.90 5.85
N ARG A 252 -7.03 -10.46 5.83
CA ARG A 252 -7.98 -10.86 4.78
C ARG A 252 -7.79 -9.94 3.59
N THR A 253 -7.36 -10.49 2.46
CA THR A 253 -7.07 -9.74 1.23
C THR A 253 -8.31 -9.59 0.36
N GLY A 254 -8.43 -8.44 -0.31
CA GLY A 254 -9.43 -8.22 -1.35
C GLY A 254 -8.99 -8.78 -2.71
N ALA A 255 -9.55 -8.22 -3.79
CA ALA A 255 -9.08 -8.50 -5.14
C ALA A 255 -7.71 -7.81 -5.39
N PRO A 256 -6.76 -8.45 -6.08
CA PRO A 256 -5.50 -7.83 -6.47
C PRO A 256 -5.71 -6.49 -7.20
N ALA A 257 -4.81 -5.54 -6.97
CA ALA A 257 -4.89 -4.19 -7.54
C ALA A 257 -4.88 -4.19 -9.08
N LEU A 258 -4.11 -5.10 -9.67
CA LEU A 258 -4.17 -5.47 -11.08
C LEU A 258 -4.72 -6.87 -11.17
N ASN A 259 -5.70 -7.11 -12.05
CA ASN A 259 -6.17 -8.47 -12.31
C ASN A 259 -5.06 -9.30 -12.99
N ASP A 260 -5.25 -10.62 -13.09
CA ASP A 260 -4.22 -11.52 -13.62
C ASP A 260 -3.70 -11.13 -15.00
N THR A 261 -4.60 -10.70 -15.90
CA THR A 261 -4.24 -10.29 -17.27
C THR A 261 -3.45 -8.99 -17.27
N GLU A 262 -3.92 -7.99 -16.52
CA GLU A 262 -3.25 -6.68 -16.41
C GLU A 262 -1.86 -6.82 -15.77
N PHE A 263 -1.78 -7.65 -14.71
CA PHE A 263 -0.53 -7.93 -14.02
C PHE A 263 0.44 -8.66 -14.94
N ALA A 264 0.01 -9.70 -15.66
CA ALA A 264 0.85 -10.43 -16.61
C ALA A 264 1.39 -9.52 -17.71
N GLU A 265 0.58 -8.60 -18.23
CA GLU A 265 1.01 -7.64 -19.25
C GLU A 265 2.01 -6.61 -18.70
N ALA A 266 1.77 -6.09 -17.49
CA ALA A 266 2.72 -5.18 -16.82
C ALA A 266 4.05 -5.89 -16.49
N GLN A 267 3.98 -7.13 -16.00
CA GLN A 267 5.12 -7.99 -15.71
C GLN A 267 5.93 -8.28 -16.99
N ARG A 268 5.26 -8.62 -18.10
CA ARG A 268 5.92 -8.83 -19.40
C ARG A 268 6.69 -7.57 -19.83
N ARG A 269 6.03 -6.40 -19.82
CA ARG A 269 6.66 -5.11 -20.17
C ARG A 269 7.84 -4.79 -19.26
N LEU A 270 7.74 -5.04 -17.95
CA LEU A 270 8.81 -4.81 -17.00
C LEU A 270 10.01 -5.71 -17.29
N ARG A 271 9.79 -7.02 -17.37
CA ARG A 271 10.83 -8.03 -17.57
C ARG A 271 11.52 -7.91 -18.93
N GLU A 272 10.79 -7.53 -19.98
CA GLU A 272 11.38 -7.25 -21.30
C GLU A 272 12.39 -6.10 -21.24
N ARG A 273 12.09 -5.04 -20.47
CA ARG A 273 12.97 -3.85 -20.33
C ARG A 273 14.11 -4.06 -19.34
N LEU A 274 13.99 -5.05 -18.45
CA LEU A 274 15.03 -5.47 -17.53
C LEU A 274 15.87 -6.65 -18.06
N LYS A 275 15.68 -7.04 -19.32
CA LYS A 275 16.46 -8.12 -19.92
C LYS A 275 17.95 -7.78 -19.91
N GLY A 276 18.76 -8.64 -19.29
CA GLY A 276 20.20 -8.43 -19.14
C GLY A 276 20.62 -7.62 -17.91
N VAL A 277 19.67 -7.12 -17.12
CA VAL A 277 19.94 -6.55 -15.79
C VAL A 277 20.13 -7.70 -14.80
N GLU A 278 21.12 -7.58 -13.91
CA GLU A 278 21.36 -8.56 -12.84
C GLU A 278 20.12 -8.69 -11.94
N GLY A 279 19.64 -9.92 -11.74
CA GLY A 279 18.46 -10.16 -10.91
C GLY A 279 18.12 -11.64 -10.73
N ASP A 280 17.55 -11.94 -9.57
CA ASP A 280 17.09 -13.27 -9.17
C ASP A 280 15.56 -13.32 -9.27
N TRP A 281 15.04 -13.42 -10.49
CA TRP A 281 13.59 -13.60 -10.70
C TRP A 281 13.18 -15.08 -10.77
N HIS A 282 14.15 -16.00 -10.84
CA HIS A 282 13.92 -17.45 -10.86
C HIS A 282 13.71 -18.07 -9.48
N THR A 283 13.90 -17.29 -8.41
CA THR A 283 13.98 -17.79 -7.03
C THR A 283 12.89 -17.22 -6.11
N VAL A 284 11.87 -16.55 -6.68
CA VAL A 284 10.80 -15.87 -5.91
C VAL A 284 9.45 -16.51 -6.14
#